data_AF-A0A9J5W647-F1
#
_entry.id   AF-A0A9J5W647-F1
#
_cell.length_a   1.000
_cell.length_b   1.000
_cell.length_c   1.000
_cell.angle_alpha   90.00
_cell.angle_beta   90.00
_cell.angle_gamma   90.00
#
_symmetry.space_group_name_H-M   'P 1'
#
loop_
_entity.id
_entity.type
_entity.pdbx_description
1 polymer ?
#
loop_
_entity_poly.entity_id
_entity_poly.type
_entity_poly.pdbx_seq_one_letter_code
_entity_poly.pdbx_strand_id
1 'polypeptide(L)'
;MDIISEKIKEYNKIPQKGIIDDNSMRHISRRIYFQDGDKENMINDYLEEVKRNLLQTITHIDKSATSMRSETRSNDINAEDFLQQMKAMDKK
;
A
#
# COMPACT_ATOMS: atom_id res chain seq x y z
N MET A 1 -46.60 -13.95 22.46
CA MET A 1 -45.14 -14.01 22.23
C MET A 1 -44.73 -12.68 21.64
N ASP A 2 -43.80 -12.00 22.28
CA ASP A 2 -43.35 -10.67 21.87
C ASP A 2 -42.45 -10.79 20.63
N ILE A 3 -42.98 -10.38 19.48
CA ILE A 3 -42.34 -10.46 18.17
C ILE A 3 -40.98 -9.75 18.17
N ILE A 4 -40.85 -8.69 18.98
CA ILE A 4 -39.61 -7.93 19.14
C ILE A 4 -38.55 -8.80 19.81
N SER A 5 -38.92 -9.49 20.89
CA SER A 5 -38.02 -10.42 21.60
C SER A 5 -37.51 -11.56 20.72
N GLU A 6 -38.36 -12.07 19.81
CA GLU A 6 -37.99 -13.13 18.88
C GLU A 6 -37.03 -12.61 17.78
N LYS A 7 -37.30 -11.42 17.25
CA LYS A 7 -36.42 -10.72 16.31
C LYS A 7 -35.04 -10.42 16.89
N ILE A 8 -34.95 -9.97 18.14
CA ILE A 8 -33.66 -9.69 18.80
C ILE A 8 -32.83 -10.97 18.94
N LYS A 9 -33.45 -12.10 19.31
CA LYS A 9 -32.76 -13.40 19.38
C LYS A 9 -32.27 -13.88 18.02
N GLU A 10 -33.05 -13.63 16.97
CA GLU A 10 -32.66 -13.94 15.58
C GLU A 10 -31.42 -13.15 15.15
N TYR A 11 -31.40 -11.84 15.41
CA TYR A 11 -30.23 -10.99 15.11
C TYR A 11 -28.97 -11.40 15.89
N ASN A 12 -29.11 -11.82 17.15
CA ASN A 12 -27.98 -12.27 17.97
C ASN A 12 -27.42 -13.65 17.58
N LYS A 13 -28.17 -14.45 16.80
CA LYS A 13 -27.70 -15.76 16.29
C LYS A 13 -26.80 -15.62 15.06
N ILE A 14 -26.92 -14.51 14.33
CA ILE A 14 -25.99 -14.20 13.25
C ILE A 14 -24.70 -13.77 13.95
N PRO A 15 -23.58 -14.50 13.80
CA PRO A 15 -22.31 -13.99 14.29
C PRO A 15 -22.13 -12.64 13.64
N GLN A 16 -22.19 -11.55 14.43
CA GLN A 16 -21.82 -10.23 13.94
C GLN A 16 -20.46 -10.45 13.32
N LYS A 17 -20.40 -10.33 11.98
CA LYS A 17 -19.21 -10.54 11.15
C LYS A 17 -18.07 -10.04 12.00
N GLY A 18 -17.25 -10.98 12.52
CA GLY A 18 -16.40 -10.72 13.68
C GLY A 18 -15.73 -9.39 13.49
N ILE A 19 -15.63 -8.57 14.54
CA ILE A 19 -14.89 -7.31 14.51
C ILE A 19 -13.55 -7.64 13.85
N ILE A 20 -13.47 -7.45 12.54
CA ILE A 20 -12.24 -7.63 11.80
C ILE A 20 -11.47 -6.48 12.36
N ASP A 21 -10.36 -6.80 13.02
CA ASP A 21 -9.40 -5.83 13.52
C ASP A 21 -8.73 -5.20 12.29
N ASP A 22 -9.54 -4.45 11.55
CA ASP A 22 -9.23 -3.78 10.30
C ASP A 22 -8.53 -2.50 10.72
N ASN A 23 -7.20 -2.54 10.84
CA ASN A 23 -6.42 -1.35 11.18
C ASN A 23 -6.20 -0.42 9.99
N SER A 24 -7.02 -0.54 8.93
CA SER A 24 -6.94 0.42 7.83
C SER A 24 -7.28 1.83 8.31
N MET A 25 -6.64 2.82 7.68
CA MET A 25 -6.94 4.23 7.90
C MET A 25 -8.45 4.52 7.85
N ARG A 26 -9.17 3.85 6.95
CA ARG A 26 -10.63 4.03 6.78
C ARG A 26 -11.41 3.54 8.00
N HIS A 27 -11.03 2.40 8.55
CA HIS A 27 -11.67 1.84 9.73
C HIS A 27 -11.36 2.67 10.99
N ILE A 28 -10.11 3.05 11.20
CA ILE A 28 -9.71 3.87 12.35
C ILE A 28 -10.40 5.25 12.30
N SER A 29 -10.42 5.90 11.13
CA SER A 29 -11.14 7.18 10.93
C SER A 29 -12.62 7.06 11.30
N ARG A 30 -13.24 5.94 10.92
CA ARG A 30 -14.65 5.67 11.21
C ARG A 30 -14.88 5.52 12.70
N ARG A 31 -14.02 4.77 13.41
CA ARG A 31 -14.13 4.63 14.86
C ARG A 31 -13.88 5.96 15.60
N ILE A 32 -12.92 6.79 15.14
CA ILE A 32 -12.69 8.14 15.68
C ILE A 32 -13.96 8.99 15.55
N TYR A 33 -14.60 8.98 14.38
CA TYR A 33 -15.83 9.73 14.13
C TYR A 33 -16.97 9.33 15.07
N PHE A 34 -17.14 8.03 15.31
CA PHE A 34 -18.16 7.50 16.22
C PHE A 34 -17.79 7.63 17.70
N GLN A 35 -16.58 8.11 18.03
CA GLN A 35 -16.06 8.24 19.40
C GLN A 35 -16.07 6.90 20.16
N ASP A 36 -15.82 5.81 19.45
CA ASP A 36 -15.86 4.45 20.00
C ASP A 36 -14.52 4.07 20.65
N GLY A 37 -14.32 4.56 21.88
CA GLY A 37 -13.16 4.27 22.71
C GLY A 37 -12.31 5.50 23.05
N ASP A 38 -11.02 5.26 23.31
CA ASP A 38 -10.04 6.29 23.64
C ASP A 38 -9.59 7.05 22.39
N LYS A 39 -10.06 8.29 22.28
CA LYS A 39 -9.79 9.15 21.11
C LYS A 39 -8.31 9.38 20.85
N GLU A 40 -7.51 9.54 21.90
CA GLU A 40 -6.10 9.89 21.74
C GLU A 40 -5.32 8.71 21.14
N ASN A 41 -5.54 7.52 21.69
CA ASN A 41 -4.96 6.29 21.14
C ASN A 41 -5.41 6.05 19.68
N MET A 42 -6.69 6.25 19.38
CA MET A 42 -7.19 6.03 18.01
C MET A 42 -6.61 7.03 17.00
N ILE A 43 -6.42 8.29 17.42
CA ILE A 43 -5.74 9.30 16.58
C ILE A 43 -4.29 8.89 16.36
N ASN A 44 -3.59 8.41 17.39
CA ASN A 44 -2.22 7.93 17.27
C ASN A 44 -2.11 6.73 16.31
N ASP A 45 -3.03 5.76 16.42
CA ASP A 45 -3.08 4.60 15.52
C ASP A 45 -3.29 5.04 14.06
N TYR A 46 -4.18 6.01 13.83
CA TYR A 46 -4.41 6.57 12.50
C TYR A 46 -3.13 7.22 11.93
N LEU A 47 -2.44 8.02 12.74
CA LEU A 47 -1.22 8.72 12.33
C LEU A 47 -0.07 7.75 12.01
N GLU A 48 0.11 6.70 12.80
CA GLU A 48 1.13 5.69 12.53
C GLU A 48 0.83 4.91 11.25
N GLU A 49 -0.45 4.63 10.96
CA GLU A 49 -0.83 3.97 9.71
C GLU A 49 -0.60 4.87 8.48
N VAL A 50 -0.89 6.18 8.59
CA VAL A 50 -0.56 7.17 7.55
C VAL A 50 0.95 7.19 7.28
N LYS A 51 1.76 7.23 8.35
CA LYS A 51 3.22 7.24 8.26
C LYS A 51 3.77 5.97 7.60
N ARG A 52 3.25 4.80 7.96
CA ARG A 52 3.62 3.52 7.33
C ARG A 52 3.33 3.53 5.84
N ASN A 53 2.13 3.96 5.44
CA ASN A 53 1.71 4.00 4.04
C ASN A 53 2.55 4.97 3.20
N LEU A 54 2.89 6.15 3.75
CA LEU A 54 3.78 7.09 3.09
C LEU A 54 5.18 6.51 2.89
N LEU A 55 5.76 5.91 3.93
CA LEU A 55 7.10 5.32 3.86
C LEU A 55 7.17 4.17 2.84
N GLN A 56 6.14 3.31 2.81
CA GLN A 56 6.04 2.24 1.83
C GLN A 56 5.95 2.80 0.40
N THR A 57 5.15 3.85 0.20
CA THR A 57 5.00 4.52 -1.10
C THR A 57 6.33 5.10 -1.58
N ILE A 58 7.05 5.83 -0.72
CA ILE A 58 8.38 6.39 -1.02
C ILE A 58 9.35 5.27 -1.40
N THR A 59 9.41 4.22 -0.58
CA THR A 59 10.29 3.06 -0.82
C THR A 59 9.97 2.38 -2.15
N HIS A 60 8.70 2.29 -2.51
CA HIS A 60 8.27 1.71 -3.78
C HIS A 60 8.68 2.59 -4.97
N ILE A 61 8.50 3.91 -4.87
CA ILE A 61 8.92 4.87 -5.89
C ILE A 61 10.44 4.83 -6.10
N ASP A 62 11.24 4.78 -5.03
CA ASP A 62 12.70 4.70 -5.15
C ASP A 62 13.15 3.41 -5.85
N LYS A 63 12.50 2.29 -5.54
CA LYS A 63 12.77 0.99 -6.18
C LYS A 63 12.34 0.97 -7.65
N SER A 64 11.20 1.55 -8.00
CA SER A 64 10.75 1.59 -9.39
C SER A 64 11.60 2.55 -10.23
N ALA A 65 11.99 3.70 -9.68
CA ALA A 65 12.89 4.65 -10.35
C ALA A 65 14.27 4.05 -10.63
N THR A 66 14.82 3.28 -9.69
CA THR A 66 16.09 2.56 -9.90
C THR A 66 15.96 1.41 -10.90
N SER A 67 14.82 0.72 -10.94
CA SER A 67 14.54 -0.32 -11.94
C SER A 67 14.45 0.24 -13.35
N MET A 68 13.67 1.32 -13.56
CA MET A 68 13.55 1.96 -14.88
C MET A 68 14.89 2.49 -15.38
N ARG A 69 15.73 3.03 -14.49
CA ARG A 69 17.09 3.48 -14.83
C ARG A 69 17.99 2.32 -15.26
N SER A 70 17.79 1.12 -14.73
CA SER A 70 18.58 -0.06 -15.07
C SER A 70 18.22 -0.62 -16.46
N GLU A 71 16.93 -0.65 -16.81
CA GLU A 71 16.46 -1.03 -18.15
C GLU A 71 16.91 -0.04 -19.24
N THR A 72 17.00 1.24 -18.90
CA THR A 72 17.49 2.28 -19.83
C THR A 72 18.99 2.13 -20.09
N ARG A 73 19.77 1.67 -19.09
CA ARG A 73 21.22 1.51 -19.19
C ARG A 73 21.66 0.25 -19.94
N SER A 74 20.79 -0.76 -20.05
CA SER A 74 21.06 -1.96 -20.86
C SER A 74 20.96 -1.72 -22.38
N ASN A 75 20.41 -0.59 -22.82
CA ASN A 75 20.33 -0.21 -24.24
C ASN A 75 21.32 0.88 -24.66
N ASP A 76 22.18 1.37 -23.76
CA ASP A 76 23.36 2.16 -24.15
C ASP A 76 24.40 1.20 -24.73
N ILE A 77 24.20 0.83 -26.00
CA ILE A 77 25.25 0.33 -26.86
C ILE A 77 26.32 1.41 -26.83
N ASN A 78 27.43 1.12 -26.13
CA ASN A 78 28.56 2.01 -25.98
C ASN A 78 28.93 2.54 -27.37
N ALA A 79 28.76 3.84 -27.63
CA ALA A 79 29.04 4.45 -28.93
C ALA A 79 30.48 4.14 -29.39
N GLU A 80 31.38 3.87 -28.44
CA GLU A 80 32.75 3.43 -28.66
C GLU A 80 32.90 2.03 -29.24
N ASP A 81 32.01 1.09 -28.90
CA ASP A 81 32.03 -0.27 -29.48
C ASP A 81 31.62 -0.24 -30.96
N PHE A 82 30.64 0.63 -31.31
CA PHE A 82 30.24 0.85 -32.70
C PHE A 82 31.36 1.53 -33.52
N LEU A 83 32.05 2.50 -32.93
CA LEU A 83 33.17 3.21 -33.55
C LEU A 83 34.40 2.30 -33.76
N GLN A 84 34.68 1.39 -32.83
CA GLN A 84 35.74 0.38 -33.01
C GLN A 84 35.38 -0.64 -34.08
N GLN A 85 34.12 -1.08 -34.16
CA GLN A 85 33.68 -2.04 -35.17
C GLN A 85 33.70 -1.44 -36.59
N MET A 86 33.31 -0.17 -36.78
CA MET A 86 33.46 0.52 -38.06
C MET A 86 34.92 0.67 -38.48
N LYS A 87 35.81 1.07 -37.57
CA LYS A 87 37.26 1.19 -37.85
C LYS A 87 37.92 -0.16 -38.18
N ALA A 88 37.36 -1.27 -37.70
CA ALA A 88 37.83 -2.62 -38.02
C ALA A 88 37.35 -3.12 -39.39
N MET A 89 36.20 -2.64 -39.88
CA MET A 89 35.69 -2.97 -41.22
C MET A 89 36.39 -2.20 -42.34
N ASP A 90 36.85 -0.97 -42.09
CA ASP A 90 37.63 -0.17 -43.05
C ASP A 90 39.08 -0.67 -43.25
N LYS A 91 39.53 -1.66 -42.48
CA LYS A 91 40.88 -2.24 -42.54
C LYS A 91 40.96 -3.58 -43.28
N LYS A 92 39.92 -3.99 -44.01
CA LYS A 92 39.93 -5.14 -44.92
C LYS A 92 39.91 -4.66 -46.38
#